data_AF-A0A7Z0EP44-F1
#
_entry.id   AF-A0A7Z0EP44-F1
#
_cell.length_a   1.000
_cell.length_b   1.000
_cell.length_c   1.000
_cell.angle_alpha   90.00
_cell.angle_beta   90.00
_cell.angle_gamma   90.00
#
_symmetry.space_group_name_H-M   'P 1'
#
loop_
_entity.id
_entity.type
_entity.pdbx_description
1 polymer ?
#
loop_
_entity_poly.entity_id
_entity_poly.type
_entity_poly.pdbx_seq_one_letter_code
_entity_poly.pdbx_strand_id
1 'polypeptide(L)'
;MTYEINPTAALYWARRQFTHYELMKVHDSSGLPEYIAVLKPNAMHTGHAVLVCAGDVIELCRVLHAQGPPRLPHRSKTKNI
;
A
#
# COMPACT_ATOMS: atom_id res chain seq x y z
N MET A 1 8.09 -12.56 -21.74
CA MET A 1 7.71 -11.98 -20.43
C MET A 1 8.28 -12.87 -19.35
N THR A 2 9.25 -12.36 -18.59
CA THR A 2 9.91 -13.11 -17.52
C THR A 2 9.19 -12.79 -16.21
N TYR A 3 8.50 -13.75 -15.63
CA TYR A 3 7.84 -13.56 -14.34
C TYR A 3 8.87 -13.77 -13.23
N GLU A 4 9.15 -12.73 -12.45
CA GLU A 4 9.91 -12.88 -11.21
C GLU A 4 9.05 -13.62 -10.19
N ILE A 5 9.34 -14.92 -9.98
CA ILE A 5 8.64 -15.77 -9.01
C ILE A 5 8.96 -15.34 -7.57
N ASN A 6 10.14 -14.74 -7.35
CA ASN A 6 10.53 -14.22 -6.05
C ASN A 6 10.45 -12.68 -6.03
N PRO A 7 9.72 -12.08 -5.08
CA PRO A 7 9.78 -10.64 -4.87
C PRO A 7 11.21 -10.25 -4.50
N THR A 8 11.65 -9.08 -4.96
CA THR A 8 12.90 -8.49 -4.45
C THR A 8 12.83 -8.38 -2.93
N ALA A 9 13.96 -8.52 -2.23
CA ALA A 9 14.00 -8.46 -0.77
C ALA A 9 13.31 -7.18 -0.22
N ALA A 10 13.42 -6.06 -0.93
CA ALA A 10 12.75 -4.81 -0.61
C ALA A 10 11.22 -4.92 -0.67
N LEU A 11 10.65 -5.53 -1.72
CA LEU A 11 9.20 -5.74 -1.82
C LEU A 11 8.69 -6.71 -0.75
N TYR A 12 9.48 -7.73 -0.41
CA TYR A 12 9.18 -8.64 0.70
C TYR A 12 9.09 -7.88 2.03
N TRP A 13 10.07 -7.03 2.35
CA TRP A 13 10.04 -6.23 3.58
C TRP A 13 8.91 -5.21 3.61
N ALA A 14 8.64 -4.53 2.49
CA ALA A 14 7.53 -3.60 2.38
C ALA A 14 6.17 -4.28 2.66
N ARG A 15 5.95 -5.50 2.13
CA ARG A 15 4.74 -6.29 2.42
C ARG A 15 4.58 -6.62 3.91
N ARG A 16 5.68 -6.88 4.61
CA ARG A 16 5.66 -7.14 6.07
C ARG A 16 5.36 -5.89 6.87
N GLN A 17 5.80 -4.73 6.39
CA GLN A 17 5.63 -3.46 7.07
C GLN A 17 4.22 -2.86 6.85
N PHE A 18 3.72 -2.90 5.62
CA PHE A 18 2.44 -2.31 5.21
C PHE A 18 1.35 -3.38 5.07
N THR A 19 1.04 -4.07 6.17
CA THR A 19 0.12 -5.22 6.18
C THR A 19 -1.32 -4.91 5.76
N HIS A 20 -1.73 -3.64 5.83
CA HIS A 20 -3.03 -3.12 5.42
C HIS A 20 -3.12 -2.83 3.91
N TYR A 21 -2.01 -2.95 3.18
CA TYR A 21 -1.95 -2.88 1.73
C TYR A 21 -1.63 -4.26 1.14
N GLU A 22 -2.03 -4.44 -0.12
CA GLU A 22 -1.51 -5.47 -1.01
C GLU A 22 -0.52 -4.82 -1.98
N LEU A 23 0.75 -5.24 -1.90
CA LEU A 23 1.84 -4.65 -2.69
C LEU A 23 2.25 -5.59 -3.81
N MET A 24 2.37 -5.07 -5.03
CA MET A 24 2.77 -5.83 -6.21
C MET A 24 3.69 -5.02 -7.13
N LYS A 25 4.53 -5.74 -7.87
CA LYS A 25 5.31 -5.19 -8.99
C LYS A 25 4.55 -5.55 -10.27
N VAL A 26 4.23 -4.54 -11.07
CA VAL A 26 3.70 -4.68 -12.42
C VAL A 26 4.73 -4.13 -13.41
N HIS A 27 4.44 -4.25 -14.69
CA HIS A 27 5.21 -3.56 -15.72
C HIS A 27 4.24 -2.72 -16.55
N ASP A 28 4.64 -1.49 -16.86
CA ASP A 28 3.84 -0.61 -17.70
C ASP A 28 3.85 -1.07 -19.17
N SER A 29 3.19 -0.29 -20.04
CA SER A 29 3.14 -0.56 -21.48
C SER A 29 4.51 -0.54 -22.19
N SER A 30 5.52 0.07 -21.57
CA SER A 30 6.91 0.10 -22.06
C SER A 30 7.77 -1.03 -21.48
N GLY A 31 7.22 -1.84 -20.59
CA GLY A 31 7.93 -2.92 -19.90
C GLY A 31 8.77 -2.45 -18.71
N LEU A 32 8.65 -1.19 -18.30
CA LEU A 32 9.33 -0.67 -17.11
C LEU A 32 8.60 -1.12 -15.84
N PRO A 33 9.35 -1.46 -14.77
CA PRO A 33 8.74 -1.88 -13.53
C PRO A 33 7.99 -0.73 -12.86
N GLU A 34 6.79 -1.01 -12.37
CA GLU A 34 5.99 -0.12 -11.54
C GLU A 34 5.56 -0.87 -10.29
N TYR A 35 5.54 -0.19 -9.15
CA TYR A 35 5.15 -0.75 -7.87
C TYR A 35 3.83 -0.15 -7.42
N ILE A 36 2.89 -1.03 -7.09
CA ILE A 36 1.53 -0.65 -6.73
C ILE A 36 1.24 -1.13 -5.31
N ALA A 37 0.60 -0.26 -4.52
CA ALA A 37 -0.02 -0.61 -3.25
C ALA A 37 -1.55 -0.39 -3.33
N VAL A 38 -2.32 -1.45 -3.09
CA VAL A 38 -3.79 -1.40 -3.04
C VAL A 38 -4.27 -1.58 -1.60
N LEU A 39 -5.07 -0.64 -1.10
CA LEU A 39 -5.57 -0.69 0.27
C LEU A 39 -6.58 -1.83 0.41
N LYS A 40 -6.38 -2.68 1.42
CA LYS A 40 -7.29 -3.80 1.66
C LYS A 40 -8.68 -3.30 2.11
N PRO A 41 -9.77 -4.00 1.75
CA PRO A 41 -11.13 -3.59 2.11
C PRO A 41 -11.32 -3.34 3.62
N ASN A 42 -10.71 -4.17 4.46
CA ASN A 42 -10.79 -4.02 5.92
C ASN A 42 -10.11 -2.77 6.48
N ALA A 43 -9.24 -2.11 5.70
CA ALA A 43 -8.51 -0.90 6.08
C ALA A 43 -9.07 0.37 5.43
N MET A 44 -10.13 0.29 4.62
CA MET A 44 -10.70 1.46 3.92
C MET A 44 -11.21 2.56 4.85
N HIS A 45 -11.61 2.21 6.08
CA HIS A 45 -12.09 3.15 7.08
C HIS A 45 -10.99 4.06 7.68
N THR A 46 -9.72 3.81 7.36
CA THR A 46 -8.57 4.49 7.97
C THR A 46 -8.24 5.84 7.32
N GLY A 47 -8.86 6.15 6.17
CA GLY A 47 -8.60 7.37 5.41
C GLY A 47 -7.29 7.37 4.62
N HIS A 48 -6.63 6.21 4.50
CA HIS A 48 -5.46 6.03 3.65
C HIS A 48 -5.85 6.01 2.16
N ALA A 49 -4.89 6.33 1.28
CA ALA A 49 -5.05 6.29 -0.15
C ALA A 49 -5.36 4.85 -0.62
N VAL A 50 -6.37 4.70 -1.47
CA VAL A 50 -6.84 3.37 -1.92
C VAL A 50 -5.85 2.73 -2.90
N LEU A 51 -5.23 3.53 -3.75
CA LEU A 51 -4.25 3.09 -4.75
C LEU A 51 -3.08 4.05 -4.74
N VAL A 52 -1.86 3.51 -4.66
CA VAL A 52 -0.61 4.26 -4.78
C VAL A 52 0.28 3.55 -5.78
N CYS A 53 0.82 4.28 -6.75
CA CYS A 53 1.77 3.80 -7.75
C CYS A 53 3.09 4.55 -7.59
N ALA A 54 4.20 3.87 -7.83
CA ALA A 54 5.55 4.43 -7.79
C ALA A 54 6.48 3.71 -8.76
N GLY A 55 7.50 4.40 -9.27
CA GLY A 55 8.48 3.79 -10.18
C GLY A 55 9.44 2.83 -9.45
N ASP A 56 9.58 3.00 -8.13
CA ASP A 56 10.41 2.15 -7.31
C ASP A 56 9.76 1.85 -5.93
N VAL A 57 10.24 0.79 -5.28
CA VAL A 57 9.70 0.34 -3.99
C VAL A 57 10.07 1.26 -2.82
N ILE A 58 11.17 2.01 -2.90
CA ILE A 58 11.62 2.95 -1.85
C ILE A 58 10.72 4.19 -1.87
N GLU A 59 10.43 4.72 -3.05
CA GLU A 59 9.46 5.78 -3.31
C GLU A 59 8.08 5.36 -2.82
N LEU A 60 7.62 4.15 -3.17
CA LEU A 60 6.35 3.61 -2.67
C LEU A 60 6.32 3.66 -1.13
N CYS A 61 7.34 3.12 -0.47
CA CYS A 61 7.43 3.13 1.00
C CYS A 61 7.43 4.54 1.58
N ARG A 62 8.09 5.51 0.93
CA ARG A 62 8.09 6.92 1.36
C ARG A 62 6.68 7.51 1.31
N VAL A 63 5.95 7.30 0.22
CA VAL A 63 4.57 7.78 0.07
C VAL A 63 3.66 7.13 1.12
N LEU A 64 3.77 5.82 1.32
CA LEU A 64 2.98 5.12 2.34
C LEU A 64 3.29 5.60 3.76
N HIS A 65 4.56 5.90 4.08
CA HIS A 65 4.94 6.46 5.37
C HIS A 65 4.40 7.87 5.60
N ALA A 66 4.35 8.71 4.56
CA ALA A 66 3.87 10.08 4.66
C ALA A 66 2.37 10.16 5.04
N GLN A 67 1.59 9.09 4.82
CA GLN A 67 0.19 9.01 5.23
C GLN A 67 0.02 8.93 6.76
N GLY A 68 1.07 8.53 7.47
CA GLY A 68 1.02 8.32 8.91
C GLY A 68 0.34 6.99 9.31
N PRO A 69 0.08 6.80 10.61
CA PRO A 69 -0.58 5.59 11.10
C PRO A 69 -2.07 5.58 10.70
N PRO A 70 -2.66 4.38 10.46
CA PRO A 70 -4.08 4.27 10.13
C PRO A 70 -4.95 4.91 11.20
N ARG A 71 -5.90 5.76 10.80
CA ARG A 71 -6.84 6.37 11.75
C ARG A 71 -7.74 5.27 12.31
N LEU A 72 -7.74 5.11 13.63
CA LEU A 72 -8.65 4.19 14.30
C LEU A 72 -10.09 4.72 14.17
N PRO A 73 -11.09 3.83 13.99
CA PRO A 73 -12.48 4.24 13.99
C PRO A 73 -12.79 4.89 15.34
N HIS A 74 -13.12 6.18 15.31
CA HIS A 74 -13.49 6.92 16.50
C HIS A 74 -14.89 6.48 16.92
N ARG A 75 -15.05 5.91 18.11
CA ARG A 75 -16.38 5.64 18.66
C ARG A 75 -17.07 6.97 18.90
N SER A 76 -17.96 7.37 18.00
CA SER A 76 -18.76 8.59 18.18
C SER A 76 -19.54 8.47 19.49
N LYS A 77 -19.32 9.41 20.42
CA LYS A 77 -20.10 9.53 21.66
C LYS A 77 -21.48 10.16 21.38
N THR A 78 -22.15 9.78 20.29
CA THR A 78 -23.50 10.26 20.03
C THR A 78 -24.46 9.53 20.97
N LYS A 79 -24.58 10.07 22.18
CA LYS A 79 -25.68 9.77 23.09
C LYS A 79 -26.86 10.58 22.55
N ASN A 80 -27.66 9.98 21.67
CA ASN A 80 -28.97 10.55 21.35
C ASN A 80 -29.80 10.49 22.65
N ILE A 81 -30.04 11.66 23.22
CA ILE A 81 -31.04 11.93 24.26
C ILE A 81 -32.35 12.23 23.54
#